data_AF-A0A428RRZ9-F1
#
_entry.id   AF-A0A428RRZ9-F1
#
_cell.length_a   1.000
_cell.length_b   1.000
_cell.length_c   1.000
_cell.angle_alpha   90.00
_cell.angle_beta   90.00
_cell.angle_gamma   90.00
#
_symmetry.space_group_name_H-M   'P 1'
#
loop_
_entity.id
_entity.type
_entity.pdbx_description
1 polymer ?
#
loop_
_entity_poly.entity_id
_entity_poly.type
_entity_poly.pdbx_seq_one_letter_code
_entity_poly.pdbx_strand_id
1 'polypeptide(L)'
;MTNVANEPKSTEAGPLATSERPPLLSYVEDRIAEENEQFDSGAIYFEIVRDLLLTPDDDDTAVSKAIKRFNEHYVAGFAEEDFGRRQLPEYAAGDILNEISIAVFETVTKVSFTDVRHDRLANFLIGLKRDAADEFKKEDPQFVYFGWGLEAAAADDWNDSHGE
;
A
#
# COMPACT_ATOMS: atom_id res chain seq x y z
N MET A 1 -44.79 15.99 57.19
CA MET A 1 -43.48 16.65 57.28
C MET A 1 -42.44 15.74 56.65
N THR A 2 -42.07 15.99 55.40
CA THR A 2 -40.68 15.90 54.88
C THR A 2 -40.66 16.44 53.44
N ASN A 3 -39.86 17.48 53.21
CA ASN A 3 -39.44 17.98 51.91
C ASN A 3 -38.28 17.13 51.38
N VAL A 4 -38.24 16.85 50.07
CA VAL A 4 -36.99 16.68 49.27
C VAL A 4 -37.37 17.01 47.81
N ALA A 5 -37.16 18.24 47.34
CA ALA A 5 -35.97 18.71 46.60
C ALA A 5 -35.71 17.94 45.29
N ASN A 6 -36.05 18.58 44.17
CA ASN A 6 -35.66 18.20 42.81
C ASN A 6 -34.16 18.46 42.63
N GLU A 7 -33.38 17.42 42.34
CA GLU A 7 -32.07 17.54 41.71
C GLU A 7 -32.20 17.20 40.21
N PRO A 8 -31.64 18.00 39.29
CA PRO A 8 -31.52 17.58 37.91
C PRO A 8 -30.41 16.52 37.81
N LYS A 9 -30.77 15.33 37.31
CA LYS A 9 -29.83 14.26 36.98
C LYS A 9 -28.70 14.81 36.10
N SER A 10 -27.47 14.66 36.58
CA SER A 10 -26.25 14.79 35.81
C SER A 10 -26.37 13.99 34.51
N THR A 11 -26.22 14.68 33.38
CA THR A 11 -25.98 14.07 32.09
C THR A 11 -24.57 13.48 32.15
N GLU A 12 -24.48 12.19 32.51
CA GLU A 12 -23.26 11.43 32.37
C GLU A 12 -22.99 11.31 30.86
N ALA A 13 -22.01 12.09 30.39
CA ALA A 13 -21.47 11.93 29.06
C ALA A 13 -20.92 10.49 28.99
N GLY A 14 -21.60 9.64 28.22
CA GLY A 14 -21.11 8.30 27.93
C GLY A 14 -19.68 8.37 27.36
N PRO A 15 -18.88 7.31 27.50
CA PRO A 15 -17.51 7.29 27.02
C PRO A 15 -17.50 7.71 25.55
N LEU A 16 -16.68 8.70 25.21
CA LEU A 16 -16.32 9.00 23.83
C LEU A 16 -15.95 7.66 23.18
N ALA A 17 -16.71 7.27 22.16
CA ALA A 17 -16.36 6.13 21.33
C ALA A 17 -14.92 6.37 20.87
N THR A 18 -13.98 5.60 21.44
CA THR A 18 -12.64 5.48 20.90
C THR A 18 -12.87 5.00 19.49
N SER A 19 -12.64 5.89 18.52
CA SER A 19 -12.62 5.54 17.11
C SER A 19 -11.58 4.44 16.97
N GLU A 20 -12.03 3.18 17.04
CA GLU A 20 -11.18 2.03 16.77
C GLU A 20 -10.57 2.27 15.40
N ARG A 21 -9.24 2.41 15.38
CA ARG A 21 -8.48 2.56 14.15
C ARG A 21 -8.92 1.41 13.22
N PRO A 22 -9.32 1.67 11.96
CA PRO A 22 -9.76 0.62 11.05
C PRO A 22 -8.74 -0.52 11.05
N PRO A 23 -9.14 -1.79 11.25
CA PRO A 23 -8.20 -2.92 11.38
C PRO A 23 -7.17 -3.01 10.25
N LEU A 24 -7.56 -2.60 9.05
CA LEU A 24 -6.71 -2.48 7.87
C LEU A 24 -5.54 -1.50 8.07
N LEU A 25 -5.80 -0.32 8.64
CA LEU A 25 -4.77 0.72 8.80
C LEU A 25 -3.77 0.34 9.87
N SER A 26 -4.22 -0.27 10.97
CA SER A 26 -3.31 -0.80 11.99
C SER A 26 -2.37 -1.84 11.39
N TYR A 27 -2.88 -2.77 10.57
CA TYR A 27 -2.05 -3.77 9.89
C TYR A 27 -0.95 -3.12 9.03
N VAL A 28 -1.32 -2.18 8.16
CA VAL A 28 -0.36 -1.53 7.27
C VAL A 28 0.66 -0.69 8.05
N GLU A 29 0.23 -0.01 9.12
CA GLU A 29 1.14 0.75 10.00
C GLU A 29 2.13 -0.15 10.75
N ASP A 30 1.69 -1.32 11.22
CA ASP A 30 2.54 -2.30 11.87
C ASP A 30 3.58 -2.86 10.88
N ARG A 31 3.19 -3.20 9.64
CA ARG A 31 4.13 -3.62 8.59
C ARG A 31 5.15 -2.53 8.26
N ILE A 32 4.73 -1.26 8.18
CA ILE A 32 5.66 -0.13 8.00
C ILE A 32 6.67 -0.06 9.15
N ALA A 33 6.24 -0.26 10.39
CA ALA A 33 7.13 -0.24 11.54
C ALA A 33 8.15 -1.39 11.48
N GLU A 34 7.70 -2.61 11.19
CA GLU A 34 8.54 -3.79 11.03
C GLU A 34 9.57 -3.62 9.90
N GLU A 35 9.16 -3.11 8.74
CA GLU A 35 10.04 -2.87 7.60
C GLU A 35 11.09 -1.79 7.87
N ASN A 36 10.77 -0.78 8.68
CA ASN A 36 11.73 0.27 9.05
C ASN A 36 12.84 -0.23 9.99
N GLU A 37 12.68 -1.39 10.62
CA GLU A 37 13.73 -2.02 11.43
C GLU A 37 14.76 -2.79 10.57
N GLN A 38 14.45 -3.00 9.29
CA GLN A 38 15.29 -3.75 8.35
C GLN A 38 16.30 -2.85 7.62
N PHE A 39 17.46 -3.41 7.27
CA PHE A 39 18.51 -2.67 6.55
C PHE A 39 18.13 -2.34 5.10
N ASP A 40 17.33 -3.18 4.45
CA ASP A 40 16.82 -3.00 3.09
C ASP A 40 15.29 -2.84 3.17
N SER A 41 14.86 -1.67 3.66
CA SER A 41 13.49 -1.46 4.11
C SER A 41 12.49 -1.45 2.95
N GLY A 42 11.48 -2.34 3.00
CA GLY A 42 10.31 -2.34 2.12
C GLY A 42 9.21 -1.34 2.54
N ALA A 43 9.44 -0.52 3.56
CA ALA A 43 8.41 0.32 4.19
C ALA A 43 7.69 1.24 3.20
N ILE A 44 8.41 1.78 2.21
CA ILE A 44 7.85 2.65 1.18
C ILE A 44 6.70 2.01 0.39
N TYR A 45 6.73 0.70 0.17
CA TYR A 45 5.68 0.00 -0.57
C TYR A 45 4.38 -0.05 0.24
N PHE A 46 4.48 -0.34 1.54
CA PHE A 46 3.35 -0.26 2.46
C PHE A 46 2.87 1.18 2.67
N GLU A 47 3.76 2.18 2.65
CA GLU A 47 3.36 3.59 2.68
C GLU A 47 2.55 4.01 1.44
N ILE A 48 2.96 3.58 0.25
CA ILE A 48 2.21 3.83 -0.99
C ILE A 48 0.80 3.22 -0.88
N VAL A 49 0.71 1.97 -0.40
CA VAL A 49 -0.57 1.29 -0.17
C VAL A 49 -1.41 2.00 0.89
N ARG A 50 -0.83 2.39 2.02
CA ARG A 50 -1.52 3.17 3.07
C ARG A 50 -2.13 4.44 2.50
N ASP A 51 -1.35 5.22 1.76
CA ASP A 51 -1.78 6.51 1.27
C ASP A 51 -2.87 6.37 0.19
N LEU A 52 -2.81 5.30 -0.63
CA LEU A 52 -3.88 4.92 -1.55
C LEU A 52 -5.19 4.59 -0.80
N LEU A 53 -5.10 3.89 0.32
CA LEU A 53 -6.26 3.51 1.14
C LEU A 53 -6.87 4.66 1.94
N LEU A 54 -6.05 5.65 2.33
CA LEU A 54 -6.48 6.84 3.08
C LEU A 54 -7.05 7.94 2.18
N THR A 55 -6.86 7.85 0.88
CA THR A 55 -7.38 8.83 -0.07
C THR A 55 -8.92 8.83 -0.05
N PRO A 56 -9.60 9.99 -0.05
CA PRO A 56 -11.08 10.06 -0.05
C PRO A 56 -11.72 9.22 -1.16
N ASP A 57 -12.84 8.57 -0.88
CA ASP A 57 -13.51 7.62 -1.79
C ASP A 57 -13.88 8.23 -3.16
N ASP A 58 -14.13 9.54 -3.21
CA ASP A 58 -14.49 10.31 -4.39
C ASP A 58 -13.31 10.89 -5.19
N ASP A 59 -12.07 10.68 -4.74
CA ASP A 59 -10.87 11.11 -5.48
C ASP A 59 -10.54 10.10 -6.59
N ASP A 60 -10.86 10.47 -7.83
CA ASP A 60 -10.58 9.72 -9.06
C ASP A 60 -9.10 9.68 -9.43
N THR A 61 -8.25 10.45 -8.74
CA THR A 61 -6.80 10.50 -8.94
C THR A 61 -6.02 9.63 -7.94
N ALA A 62 -6.69 8.94 -7.01
CA ALA A 62 -6.05 8.10 -5.99
C ALA A 62 -5.04 7.11 -6.59
N VAL A 63 -5.48 6.35 -7.59
CA VAL A 63 -4.66 5.34 -8.26
C VAL A 63 -3.50 5.97 -9.03
N SER A 64 -3.74 7.05 -9.78
CA SER A 64 -2.68 7.70 -10.57
C SER A 64 -1.61 8.36 -9.68
N LYS A 65 -2.00 8.91 -8.52
CA LYS A 65 -1.05 9.40 -7.50
C LYS A 65 -0.18 8.27 -6.95
N ALA A 66 -0.76 7.11 -6.65
CA ALA A 66 -0.01 5.94 -6.16
C ALA A 66 0.99 5.42 -7.22
N ILE A 67 0.55 5.29 -8.48
CA ILE A 67 1.43 4.91 -9.61
C ILE A 67 2.57 5.91 -9.77
N LYS A 68 2.28 7.21 -9.66
CA LYS A 68 3.30 8.26 -9.73
C LYS A 68 4.33 8.10 -8.62
N ARG A 69 3.90 7.93 -7.36
CA ARG A 69 4.81 7.75 -6.22
C ARG A 69 5.67 6.49 -6.36
N PHE A 70 5.09 5.39 -6.82
CA PHE A 70 5.84 4.18 -7.14
C PHE A 70 6.92 4.43 -8.19
N ASN A 71 6.57 5.09 -9.30
CA ASN A 71 7.54 5.44 -10.35
C ASN A 71 8.64 6.37 -9.84
N GLU A 72 8.29 7.39 -9.05
CA GLU A 72 9.27 8.30 -8.45
C GLU A 72 10.25 7.55 -7.54
N HIS A 73 9.75 6.60 -6.73
CA HIS A 73 10.61 5.74 -5.91
C HIS A 73 11.51 4.83 -6.76
N TYR A 74 10.96 4.18 -7.80
CA TYR A 74 11.74 3.39 -8.74
C TYR A 74 12.84 4.23 -9.39
N VAL A 75 12.52 5.43 -9.86
CA VAL A 75 13.48 6.32 -10.53
C VAL A 75 14.54 6.87 -9.58
N ALA A 76 14.17 7.23 -8.34
CA ALA A 76 15.10 7.78 -7.35
C ALA A 76 16.29 6.84 -7.08
N GLY A 77 16.06 5.52 -7.11
CA GLY A 77 17.13 4.52 -6.98
C GLY A 77 18.16 4.48 -8.12
N PHE A 78 18.00 5.28 -9.18
CA PHE A 78 19.01 5.49 -10.23
C PHE A 78 19.78 6.81 -10.12
N ALA A 79 19.34 7.73 -9.24
CA ALA A 79 20.04 9.00 -9.03
C ALA A 79 21.29 8.85 -8.15
N GLU A 80 21.40 7.72 -7.43
CA GLU A 80 22.56 7.36 -6.62
C GLU A 80 23.49 6.47 -7.46
N GLU A 81 24.77 6.85 -7.60
CA GLU A 81 25.77 6.34 -8.57
C GLU A 81 26.14 4.84 -8.49
N ASP A 82 25.36 3.99 -7.83
CA ASP A 82 25.65 2.56 -7.69
C ASP A 82 24.62 1.68 -8.41
N PHE A 83 24.82 1.49 -9.72
CA PHE A 83 24.09 0.50 -10.51
C PHE A 83 24.40 -0.96 -10.10
N GLY A 84 25.21 -1.21 -9.07
CA GLY A 84 25.69 -2.56 -8.70
C GLY A 84 24.56 -3.59 -8.53
N ARG A 85 23.41 -3.18 -7.97
CA ARG A 85 22.21 -4.04 -7.82
C ARG A 85 21.23 -3.96 -9.01
N ARG A 86 21.27 -2.89 -9.81
CA ARG A 86 20.31 -2.66 -10.91
C ARG A 86 21.00 -2.85 -12.26
N GLN A 87 20.85 -4.05 -12.83
CA GLN A 87 21.48 -4.45 -14.08
C GLN A 87 20.47 -4.72 -15.19
N LEU A 88 20.91 -4.65 -16.44
CA LEU A 88 20.12 -5.12 -17.57
C LEU A 88 19.72 -6.59 -17.39
N PRO A 89 18.56 -7.02 -17.92
CA PRO A 89 17.61 -6.21 -18.69
C PRO A 89 16.58 -5.45 -17.84
N GLU A 90 16.52 -5.72 -16.54
CA GLU A 90 15.35 -5.42 -15.70
C GLU A 90 15.55 -4.22 -14.79
N TYR A 91 16.80 -3.93 -14.45
CA TYR A 91 17.16 -2.88 -13.51
C TYR A 91 16.36 -2.95 -12.20
N ALA A 92 16.25 -4.16 -11.63
CA ALA A 92 15.46 -4.51 -10.45
C ALA A 92 13.94 -4.25 -10.56
N ALA A 93 13.41 -4.00 -11.76
CA ALA A 93 11.98 -3.75 -11.92
C ALA A 93 11.12 -4.95 -11.49
N GLY A 94 11.58 -6.18 -11.71
CA GLY A 94 10.92 -7.38 -11.23
C GLY A 94 10.89 -7.48 -9.70
N ASP A 95 12.02 -7.26 -9.03
CA ASP A 95 12.10 -7.25 -7.56
C ASP A 95 11.19 -6.18 -6.97
N ILE A 96 11.22 -4.97 -7.52
CA ILE A 96 10.41 -3.84 -7.05
C ILE A 96 8.92 -4.08 -7.31
N LEU A 97 8.56 -4.73 -8.42
CA LEU A 97 7.19 -5.16 -8.68
C LEU A 97 6.75 -6.25 -7.70
N ASN A 98 7.64 -7.16 -7.32
CA ASN A 98 7.38 -8.17 -6.31
C ASN A 98 6.99 -7.50 -4.97
N GLU A 99 7.87 -6.66 -4.43
CA GLU A 99 7.67 -5.99 -3.14
C GLU A 99 6.35 -5.19 -3.05
N ILE A 100 6.03 -4.39 -4.07
CA ILE A 100 4.75 -3.66 -4.08
C ILE A 100 3.54 -4.59 -4.22
N SER A 101 3.70 -5.72 -4.92
CA SER A 101 2.63 -6.70 -5.08
C SER A 101 2.37 -7.46 -3.78
N ILE A 102 3.42 -7.83 -3.04
CA ILE A 102 3.34 -8.38 -1.67
C ILE A 102 2.53 -7.43 -0.78
N ALA A 103 2.92 -6.15 -0.72
CA ALA A 103 2.22 -5.15 0.07
C ALA A 103 0.72 -5.03 -0.31
N VAL A 104 0.39 -5.12 -1.61
CA VAL A 104 -1.00 -5.13 -2.08
C VAL A 104 -1.73 -6.40 -1.68
N PHE A 105 -1.15 -7.59 -1.87
CA PHE A 105 -1.79 -8.87 -1.56
C PHE A 105 -1.99 -9.08 -0.08
N GLU A 106 -1.00 -8.76 0.76
CA GLU A 106 -1.17 -8.79 2.21
C GLU A 106 -2.35 -7.90 2.64
N THR A 107 -2.43 -6.70 2.07
CA THR A 107 -3.41 -5.68 2.45
C THR A 107 -4.82 -6.00 1.93
N VAL A 108 -4.95 -6.51 0.69
CA VAL A 108 -6.26 -6.75 0.07
C VAL A 108 -7.07 -7.80 0.82
N THR A 109 -6.41 -8.76 1.48
CA THR A 109 -7.07 -9.77 2.35
C THR A 109 -7.78 -9.16 3.55
N LYS A 110 -7.44 -7.91 3.91
CA LYS A 110 -8.04 -7.17 5.02
C LYS A 110 -9.15 -6.21 4.57
N VAL A 111 -9.43 -6.13 3.27
CA VAL A 111 -10.43 -5.24 2.68
C VAL A 111 -11.58 -6.06 2.08
N SER A 112 -12.82 -5.68 2.39
CA SER A 112 -13.99 -6.35 1.80
C SER A 112 -14.02 -6.19 0.28
N PHE A 113 -14.40 -7.25 -0.45
CA PHE A 113 -14.51 -7.23 -1.91
C PHE A 113 -15.54 -6.22 -2.44
N THR A 114 -16.48 -5.76 -1.61
CA THR A 114 -17.46 -4.72 -1.99
C THR A 114 -16.99 -3.30 -1.69
N ASP A 115 -15.79 -3.14 -1.15
CA ASP A 115 -15.23 -1.85 -0.76
C ASP A 115 -14.46 -1.21 -1.91
N VAL A 116 -14.63 0.10 -2.13
CA VAL A 116 -13.91 0.85 -3.18
C VAL A 116 -12.38 0.75 -3.04
N ARG A 117 -11.88 0.55 -1.82
CA ARG A 117 -10.45 0.33 -1.56
C ARG A 117 -9.94 -0.96 -2.15
N HIS A 118 -10.76 -2.00 -2.23
CA HIS A 118 -10.40 -3.26 -2.89
C HIS A 118 -10.17 -3.02 -4.38
N ASP A 119 -11.09 -2.32 -5.04
CA ASP A 119 -10.95 -1.95 -6.46
C ASP A 119 -9.73 -1.06 -6.70
N ARG A 120 -9.40 -0.15 -5.76
CA ARG A 120 -8.20 0.68 -5.87
C ARG A 120 -6.92 -0.12 -5.85
N LEU A 121 -6.81 -1.10 -4.96
CA LEU A 121 -5.65 -1.99 -4.87
C LEU A 121 -5.46 -2.80 -6.18
N ALA A 122 -6.55 -3.34 -6.73
CA ALA A 122 -6.50 -4.05 -8.01
C ALA A 122 -6.14 -3.12 -9.18
N ASN A 123 -6.81 -1.96 -9.27
CA ASN A 123 -6.55 -0.98 -10.32
C ASN A 123 -5.15 -0.36 -10.24
N PHE A 124 -4.55 -0.33 -9.06
CA PHE A 124 -3.17 0.08 -8.88
C PHE A 124 -2.21 -0.88 -9.57
N LEU A 125 -2.27 -2.19 -9.32
CA LEU A 125 -1.42 -3.18 -10.00
C LEU A 125 -1.68 -3.23 -11.51
N ILE A 126 -2.94 -3.14 -11.94
CA ILE A 126 -3.30 -3.06 -13.38
C ILE A 126 -2.69 -1.80 -14.00
N GLY A 127 -2.76 -0.67 -13.30
CA GLY A 127 -2.20 0.60 -13.73
C GLY A 127 -0.68 0.57 -13.86
N LEU A 128 0.04 -0.08 -12.92
CA LEU A 128 1.49 -0.27 -13.02
C LEU A 128 1.88 -0.99 -14.32
N LYS A 129 1.15 -2.05 -14.69
CA LYS A 129 1.38 -2.75 -15.96
C LYS A 129 1.03 -1.90 -17.18
N ARG A 130 -0.12 -1.21 -17.14
CA ARG A 130 -0.62 -0.39 -18.26
C ARG A 130 0.30 0.80 -18.55
N ASP A 131 0.84 1.42 -17.51
CA ASP A 131 1.60 2.67 -17.60
C ASP A 131 3.12 2.43 -17.60
N ALA A 132 3.57 1.17 -17.55
CA ALA A 132 4.98 0.82 -17.69
C ALA A 132 5.52 1.15 -19.08
N ALA A 133 6.79 1.54 -19.15
CA ALA A 133 7.50 1.71 -20.39
C ALA A 133 7.77 0.36 -21.07
N ASP A 134 7.82 0.36 -22.41
CA ASP A 134 8.19 -0.82 -23.20
C ASP A 134 9.67 -1.22 -22.98
N GLU A 135 10.52 -0.24 -22.71
CA GLU A 135 11.96 -0.42 -22.49
C GLU A 135 12.51 0.63 -21.51
N PHE A 136 13.60 0.26 -20.81
CA PHE A 136 14.28 1.18 -19.90
C PHE A 136 15.23 2.09 -20.68
N LYS A 137 15.13 3.41 -20.45
CA LYS A 137 15.99 4.43 -21.05
C LYS A 137 16.77 5.15 -19.95
N LYS A 138 18.09 5.23 -20.07
CA LYS A 138 18.93 5.85 -19.02
C LYS A 138 18.73 7.36 -18.92
N GLU A 139 18.45 8.01 -20.04
CA GLU A 139 18.27 9.45 -20.16
C GLU A 139 16.91 9.92 -19.64
N ASP A 140 15.95 8.99 -19.56
CA ASP A 140 14.59 9.19 -19.06
C ASP A 140 14.14 7.89 -18.38
N PRO A 141 14.66 7.60 -17.17
CA PRO A 141 14.39 6.34 -16.49
C PRO A 141 12.91 6.24 -16.14
N GLN A 142 12.31 5.11 -16.51
CA GLN A 142 10.91 4.79 -16.25
C GLN A 142 10.80 3.33 -15.85
N PHE A 143 9.79 2.99 -15.05
CA PHE A 143 9.52 1.61 -14.70
C PHE A 143 9.16 0.79 -15.95
N VAL A 144 9.70 -0.42 -16.04
CA VAL A 144 9.39 -1.41 -17.09
C VAL A 144 8.75 -2.61 -16.43
N TYR A 145 7.70 -3.16 -17.04
CA TYR A 145 6.99 -4.29 -16.45
C TYR A 145 7.70 -5.62 -16.69
N PHE A 146 8.14 -6.28 -15.60
CA PHE A 146 8.67 -7.63 -15.61
C PHE A 146 7.72 -8.58 -14.88
N GLY A 147 6.96 -9.36 -15.64
CA GLY A 147 5.81 -10.13 -15.12
C GLY A 147 6.14 -11.10 -13.99
N TRP A 148 7.36 -11.62 -13.93
CA TRP A 148 7.77 -12.57 -12.90
C TRP A 148 7.63 -11.98 -11.48
N GLY A 149 7.80 -10.66 -11.29
CA GLY A 149 7.68 -10.04 -9.97
C GLY A 149 6.28 -10.19 -9.38
N LEU A 150 5.25 -9.95 -10.20
CA LEU A 150 3.85 -10.16 -9.80
C LEU A 150 3.53 -11.65 -9.62
N GLU A 151 4.08 -12.51 -10.49
CA GLU A 151 3.89 -13.96 -10.42
C GLU A 151 4.49 -14.57 -9.15
N ALA A 152 5.66 -14.08 -8.72
CA ALA A 152 6.32 -14.48 -7.48
C ALA A 152 5.48 -14.08 -6.25
N ALA A 153 5.08 -12.81 -6.13
CA ALA A 153 4.20 -12.36 -5.05
C ALA A 153 2.87 -13.15 -5.02
N ALA A 154 2.31 -13.46 -6.20
CA ALA A 154 1.07 -14.25 -6.26
C ALA A 154 1.28 -15.70 -5.82
N ALA A 155 2.45 -16.29 -6.07
CA ALA A 155 2.78 -17.61 -5.56
C ALA A 155 2.96 -17.59 -4.04
N ASP A 156 3.78 -16.67 -3.54
CA ASP A 156 4.24 -16.67 -2.15
C ASP A 156 3.18 -16.14 -1.17
N ASP A 157 2.34 -15.18 -1.56
CA ASP A 157 1.33 -14.60 -0.65
C ASP A 157 -0.09 -15.04 -0.99
N TRP A 158 -0.45 -14.96 -2.28
CA TRP A 158 -1.84 -15.17 -2.67
C TRP A 158 -2.20 -16.65 -2.69
N ASN A 159 -1.42 -17.47 -3.39
CA ASN A 159 -1.69 -18.90 -3.54
C ASN A 159 -1.44 -19.65 -2.23
N ASP A 160 -0.39 -19.32 -1.47
CA ASP A 160 -0.15 -19.94 -0.16
C ASP A 160 -1.27 -19.63 0.85
N SER A 161 -1.93 -18.46 0.74
CA SER A 161 -3.06 -18.09 1.60
C SER A 161 -4.42 -18.61 1.13
N HIS A 162 -4.55 -19.09 -0.12
CA HIS A 162 -5.83 -19.47 -0.74
C HIS A 162 -5.82 -20.83 -1.46
N GLY A 163 -4.71 -21.56 -1.40
CA GLY A 163 -4.52 -22.86 -2.02
C GLY A 163 -5.00 -24.00 -1.11
N GLU A 164 -6.31 -24.30 -1.17
CA GLU A 164 -6.86 -25.64 -0.91
C GLU A 164 -7.74 -26.09 -2.07
#